data_AF-M9LY52-F1
#
_entry.id   AF-M9LY52-F1
#
_cell.length_a   1.000
_cell.length_b   1.000
_cell.length_c   1.000
_cell.angle_alpha   90.00
_cell.angle_beta   90.00
_cell.angle_gamma   90.00
#
_symmetry.space_group_name_H-M   'P 1'
#
loop_
_entity.id
_entity.type
_entity.pdbx_description
1 polymer ?
#
loop_
_entity_poly.entity_id
_entity_poly.type
_entity_poly.pdbx_seq_one_letter_code
_entity_poly.pdbx_strand_id
1 'polypeptide(L)'
;MQVRVYAVRTESGWHTGMTLDWRVDAGYWLAKDGGKRRGRKLVVLQPAVPIFIGLAMLEDFTECEEMDQWGKRGWTKYYRDALHSYRELVHLFTDSDRHGEEEWFTVMILEGPDTEPNYAQAVRERRHEAYRVAESAAVYRNEEWRTPALDRLSEAGGALRASLQADAWKLAEALQGRLVSDEELVSLMEDKGWHGWILLRHTFIQLGCLHGWLEVRAGIMPVEEEGRHWVRKAMSRWRTASVAVYRCNRCGSTEDMTVSACASCGSTECRTCMYCLNLGRIRSCSLLVAGSSYRPPAAVSWRAAREEELGLRLAKWGLAPAQEAASTDALRYIASMRWDMDGGRDHDSGQAVTGSFLLWAVTGAGKTEMVLPLAI
;
A
#
# COMPACT_ATOMS: atom_id res chain seq x y z
N MET A 1 -6.77 -14.53 -2.09
CA MET A 1 -6.97 -13.29 -1.31
C MET A 1 -8.03 -12.43 -1.96
N GLN A 2 -8.91 -11.88 -1.13
CA GLN A 2 -9.83 -10.81 -1.50
C GLN A 2 -9.47 -9.56 -0.71
N VAL A 3 -9.69 -8.39 -1.30
CA VAL A 3 -9.40 -7.07 -0.75
C VAL A 3 -10.59 -6.17 -0.96
N ARG A 4 -10.67 -5.07 -0.22
CA ARG A 4 -11.62 -4.00 -0.54
C ARG A 4 -10.90 -2.86 -1.21
N VAL A 5 -11.64 -2.11 -2.02
CA VAL A 5 -11.18 -0.84 -2.59
C VAL A 5 -11.86 0.28 -1.83
N TYR A 6 -11.14 1.37 -1.60
CA TYR A 6 -11.68 2.58 -1.00
C TYR A 6 -11.23 3.82 -1.75
N ALA A 7 -11.97 4.91 -1.57
CA ALA A 7 -11.58 6.25 -1.97
C ALA A 7 -11.53 7.14 -0.73
N VAL A 8 -10.51 7.99 -0.62
CA VAL A 8 -10.32 8.92 0.49
C VAL A 8 -10.16 10.34 -0.05
N ARG A 9 -10.94 11.26 0.52
CA ARG A 9 -10.82 12.70 0.24
C ARG A 9 -9.80 13.33 1.17
N THR A 10 -8.68 13.77 0.63
CA THR A 10 -7.63 14.52 1.35
C THR A 10 -7.69 15.99 0.96
N GLU A 11 -6.76 16.83 1.42
CA GLU A 11 -6.67 18.23 0.95
C GLU A 11 -6.30 18.35 -0.53
N SER A 12 -5.53 17.40 -1.07
CA SER A 12 -5.04 17.43 -2.46
C SER A 12 -6.01 16.83 -3.48
N GLY A 13 -7.13 16.26 -3.04
CA GLY A 13 -8.11 15.60 -3.91
C GLY A 13 -8.54 14.24 -3.38
N TRP A 14 -9.25 13.51 -4.23
CA TRP A 14 -9.63 12.12 -4.04
C TRP A 14 -8.49 11.18 -4.43
N HIS A 15 -8.16 10.27 -3.52
CA HIS A 15 -7.20 9.20 -3.75
C HIS A 15 -7.90 7.86 -3.59
N THR A 16 -7.44 6.85 -4.29
CA THR A 16 -7.93 5.48 -4.13
C THR A 16 -6.87 4.63 -3.44
N GLY A 17 -7.33 3.58 -2.76
CA GLY A 17 -6.47 2.58 -2.17
C GLY A 17 -7.17 1.25 -2.07
N MET A 18 -6.41 0.19 -1.80
CA MET A 18 -6.98 -1.07 -1.37
C MET A 18 -6.74 -1.28 0.11
N THR A 19 -7.58 -2.10 0.73
CA THR A 19 -7.45 -2.43 2.12
C THR A 19 -7.59 -3.91 2.38
N LEU A 20 -6.64 -4.42 3.16
CA LEU A 20 -6.72 -5.70 3.83
C LEU A 20 -7.56 -5.59 5.12
N ASP A 21 -7.55 -4.43 5.78
CA ASP A 21 -8.31 -4.15 7.01
C ASP A 21 -8.77 -2.69 7.05
N TRP A 22 -9.99 -2.42 6.58
CA TRP A 22 -10.51 -1.06 6.37
C TRP A 22 -10.57 -0.22 7.66
N ARG A 23 -10.58 -0.87 8.83
CA ARG A 23 -10.56 -0.22 10.13
C ARG A 23 -9.23 0.50 10.36
N VAL A 24 -8.13 -0.07 9.86
CA VAL A 24 -6.80 0.55 9.87
C VAL A 24 -6.81 1.81 9.02
N ASP A 25 -7.37 1.75 7.80
CA ASP A 25 -7.49 2.91 6.92
C ASP A 25 -8.36 4.01 7.52
N ALA A 26 -9.50 3.64 8.11
CA ALA A 26 -10.37 4.59 8.80
C ALA A 26 -9.63 5.28 9.96
N GLY A 27 -8.92 4.52 10.80
CA GLY A 27 -8.10 5.06 11.88
C GLY A 27 -6.90 5.89 11.37
N TYR A 28 -6.31 5.52 10.25
CA TYR A 28 -5.17 6.23 9.65
C TYR A 28 -5.59 7.58 9.05
N TRP A 29 -6.57 7.56 8.15
CA TRP A 29 -6.99 8.73 7.40
C TRP A 29 -7.84 9.70 8.23
N LEU A 30 -8.77 9.21 9.05
CA LEU A 30 -9.77 10.06 9.71
C LEU A 30 -9.35 10.53 11.12
N ALA A 31 -8.19 10.10 11.62
CA ALA A 31 -7.71 10.54 12.93
C ALA A 31 -7.39 12.04 12.99
N LYS A 32 -7.63 12.64 14.16
CA LYS A 32 -7.38 14.07 14.42
C LYS A 32 -5.91 14.44 14.28
N ASP A 33 -5.00 13.52 14.55
CA ASP A 33 -3.55 13.74 14.58
C ASP A 33 -2.88 13.63 13.19
N GLY A 34 -3.64 13.38 12.12
CA GLY A 34 -3.14 13.02 10.78
C GLY A 34 -2.40 14.11 9.98
N GLY A 35 -2.21 15.32 10.53
CA GLY A 35 -1.54 16.43 9.84
C GLY A 35 -2.10 16.72 8.43
N LYS A 36 -1.24 17.15 7.50
CA LYS A 36 -1.61 17.48 6.09
C LYS A 36 -2.11 16.29 5.25
N ARG A 37 -2.00 15.05 5.76
CA ARG A 37 -2.50 13.82 5.10
C ARG A 37 -3.84 13.36 5.66
N ARG A 38 -4.50 14.20 6.46
CA ARG A 38 -5.80 13.90 7.05
C ARG A 38 -6.88 13.77 5.98
N GLY A 39 -7.55 12.63 5.96
CA GLY A 39 -8.75 12.39 5.19
C GLY A 39 -9.95 13.05 5.86
N ARG A 40 -10.82 13.65 5.05
CA ARG A 40 -12.11 14.22 5.49
C ARG A 40 -13.26 13.23 5.33
N LYS A 41 -13.18 12.39 4.30
CA LYS A 41 -14.19 11.41 3.93
C LYS A 41 -13.50 10.17 3.39
N LEU A 42 -13.94 8.99 3.82
CA LEU A 42 -13.46 7.69 3.38
C LEU A 42 -14.67 6.88 2.89
N VAL A 43 -14.60 6.40 1.66
CA VAL A 43 -15.65 5.60 1.02
C VAL A 43 -15.10 4.22 0.75
N VAL A 44 -15.69 3.19 1.33
CA VAL A 44 -15.21 1.81 1.24
C VAL A 44 -16.23 0.97 0.49
N LEU A 45 -15.81 0.37 -0.64
CA LEU A 45 -16.59 -0.64 -1.34
C LEU A 45 -16.76 -1.87 -0.43
N GLN A 46 -18.00 -2.23 -0.13
CA GLN A 46 -18.27 -3.32 0.82
C GLN A 46 -17.97 -4.71 0.26
N PRO A 47 -18.30 -5.03 -1.01
CA PRO A 47 -17.83 -6.24 -1.67
C PRO A 47 -16.31 -6.32 -1.66
N ALA A 48 -15.79 -7.44 -1.18
CA ALA A 48 -14.40 -7.78 -1.37
C ALA A 48 -14.21 -8.33 -2.78
N VAL A 49 -13.15 -7.91 -3.46
CA VAL A 49 -12.79 -8.32 -4.82
C VAL A 49 -11.46 -9.07 -4.80
N PRO A 50 -11.17 -9.95 -5.77
CA PRO A 50 -9.83 -10.51 -5.93
C PRO A 50 -8.75 -9.43 -5.93
N ILE A 51 -7.62 -9.66 -5.25
CA ILE A 51 -6.54 -8.66 -5.12
C ILE A 51 -6.06 -8.10 -6.47
N PHE A 52 -5.96 -8.92 -7.52
CA PHE A 52 -5.55 -8.47 -8.84
C PHE A 52 -6.55 -7.49 -9.48
N ILE A 53 -7.86 -7.66 -9.20
CA ILE A 53 -8.90 -6.71 -9.61
C ILE A 53 -8.83 -5.45 -8.76
N GLY A 54 -8.64 -5.60 -7.45
CA GLY A 54 -8.45 -4.46 -6.55
C GLY A 54 -7.29 -3.56 -7.01
N LEU A 55 -6.15 -4.16 -7.37
CA LEU A 55 -4.99 -3.45 -7.94
C LEU A 55 -5.31 -2.74 -9.25
N ALA A 56 -5.92 -3.45 -10.21
CA ALA A 56 -6.29 -2.85 -11.50
C ALA A 56 -7.27 -1.68 -11.34
N MET A 57 -8.22 -1.77 -10.38
CA MET A 57 -9.11 -0.67 -10.03
C MET A 57 -8.38 0.56 -9.45
N LEU A 58 -7.22 0.37 -8.80
CA LEU A 58 -6.43 1.51 -8.32
C LEU A 58 -5.82 2.29 -9.48
N GLU A 59 -5.35 1.57 -10.51
CA GLU A 59 -4.75 2.15 -11.72
C GLU A 59 -5.82 2.86 -12.59
N ASP A 60 -7.03 2.32 -12.64
CA ASP A 60 -8.14 2.86 -13.43
C ASP A 60 -8.88 4.04 -12.74
N PHE A 61 -8.54 4.35 -11.49
CA PHE A 61 -9.26 5.35 -10.72
C PHE A 61 -9.10 6.75 -11.33
N THR A 62 -10.23 7.42 -11.55
CA THR A 62 -10.28 8.79 -12.09
C THR A 62 -11.12 9.65 -11.16
N GLU A 63 -10.49 10.65 -10.53
CA GLU A 63 -11.21 11.66 -9.76
C GLU A 63 -12.11 12.51 -10.68
N CYS A 64 -13.30 12.87 -10.19
CA CYS A 64 -14.16 13.85 -10.84
C CYS A 64 -14.77 14.82 -9.82
N GLU A 65 -15.09 16.04 -10.26
CA GLU A 65 -15.52 17.13 -9.38
C GLU A 65 -16.82 16.82 -8.63
N GLU A 66 -17.71 15.99 -9.21
CA GLU A 66 -18.96 15.64 -8.55
C GLU A 66 -18.79 14.73 -7.33
N MET A 67 -17.63 14.07 -7.17
CA MET A 67 -17.36 13.11 -6.09
C MET A 67 -17.54 13.70 -4.69
N ASP A 68 -17.24 14.99 -4.52
CA ASP A 68 -17.42 15.69 -3.24
C ASP A 68 -18.91 15.74 -2.82
N GLN A 69 -19.82 15.80 -3.80
CA GLN A 69 -21.27 15.88 -3.57
C GLN A 69 -21.95 14.50 -3.59
N TRP A 70 -21.23 13.44 -3.94
CA TRP A 70 -21.81 12.11 -4.01
C TRP A 70 -22.18 11.57 -2.63
N GLY A 71 -23.46 11.17 -2.52
CA GLY A 71 -23.93 10.22 -1.50
C GLY A 71 -23.69 8.78 -1.93
N LYS A 72 -24.27 7.82 -1.19
CA LYS A 72 -24.09 6.36 -1.46
C LYS A 72 -24.38 5.98 -2.91
N ARG A 73 -25.45 6.51 -3.52
CA ARG A 73 -25.85 6.19 -4.90
C ARG A 73 -24.79 6.58 -5.94
N GLY A 74 -24.18 7.76 -5.82
CA GLY A 74 -23.15 8.22 -6.76
C GLY A 74 -21.91 7.32 -6.71
N TRP A 75 -21.44 7.04 -5.49
CA TRP A 75 -20.31 6.13 -5.25
C TRP A 75 -20.59 4.68 -5.68
N THR A 76 -21.77 4.15 -5.38
CA THR A 76 -22.21 2.84 -5.85
C THR A 76 -22.18 2.76 -7.37
N LYS A 77 -22.70 3.78 -8.07
CA LYS A 77 -22.68 3.84 -9.53
C LYS A 77 -21.25 3.84 -10.05
N TYR A 78 -20.38 4.69 -9.50
CA TYR A 78 -18.98 4.77 -9.92
C TYR A 78 -18.25 3.42 -9.79
N TYR A 79 -18.35 2.75 -8.63
CA TYR A 79 -17.71 1.46 -8.44
C TYR A 79 -18.34 0.35 -9.28
N ARG A 80 -19.65 0.41 -9.54
CA ARG A 80 -20.32 -0.52 -10.47
C ARG A 80 -19.77 -0.36 -11.88
N ASP A 81 -19.67 0.87 -12.37
CA ASP A 81 -19.16 1.17 -13.71
C ASP A 81 -17.69 0.75 -13.84
N ALA A 82 -16.87 0.99 -12.80
CA ALA A 82 -15.49 0.53 -12.75
C ALA A 82 -15.39 -1.02 -12.77
N LEU A 83 -16.22 -1.71 -11.99
CA LEU A 83 -16.21 -3.17 -11.89
C LEU A 83 -16.87 -3.87 -13.07
N HIS A 84 -17.70 -3.18 -13.85
CA HIS A 84 -18.34 -3.74 -15.03
C HIS A 84 -17.32 -4.32 -16.03
N SER A 85 -16.13 -3.72 -16.12
CA SER A 85 -15.02 -4.20 -16.95
C SER A 85 -14.48 -5.58 -16.53
N TYR A 86 -14.74 -5.99 -15.29
CA TYR A 86 -14.21 -7.22 -14.69
C TYR A 86 -15.29 -8.29 -14.46
N ARG A 87 -16.54 -8.05 -14.87
CA ARG A 87 -17.70 -8.89 -14.54
C ARG A 87 -17.54 -10.37 -14.92
N GLU A 88 -16.91 -10.63 -16.06
CA GLU A 88 -16.74 -11.99 -16.61
C GLU A 88 -15.69 -12.82 -15.85
N LEU A 89 -14.81 -12.14 -15.10
CA LEU A 89 -13.71 -12.77 -14.37
C LEU A 89 -14.10 -13.19 -12.94
N VAL A 90 -15.31 -12.88 -12.48
CA VAL A 90 -15.68 -13.00 -11.08
C VAL A 90 -17.05 -13.63 -10.90
N HIS A 91 -17.10 -14.71 -10.13
CA HIS A 91 -18.36 -15.37 -9.75
C HIS A 91 -19.29 -14.45 -8.94
N LEU A 92 -18.75 -13.38 -8.34
CA LEU A 92 -19.52 -12.33 -7.68
C LEU A 92 -20.61 -11.75 -8.61
N PHE A 93 -20.47 -11.84 -9.93
CA PHE A 93 -21.48 -11.44 -10.93
C PHE A 93 -22.30 -12.59 -11.51
N THR A 94 -21.93 -13.85 -11.27
CA THR A 94 -22.65 -15.01 -11.83
C THR A 94 -23.82 -15.46 -10.96
N ASP A 95 -23.83 -15.11 -9.66
CA ASP A 95 -24.95 -15.36 -8.74
C ASP A 95 -25.94 -14.18 -8.64
N SER A 96 -25.58 -12.98 -9.12
CA SER A 96 -26.42 -11.77 -9.08
C SER A 96 -27.63 -11.81 -10.02
N ASP A 97 -27.71 -12.80 -10.91
CA ASP A 97 -28.94 -13.06 -11.69
C ASP A 97 -30.12 -13.52 -10.82
N ARG A 98 -29.89 -13.83 -9.53
CA ARG A 98 -30.95 -14.25 -8.58
C ARG A 98 -31.37 -13.18 -7.57
N HIS A 99 -30.51 -12.21 -7.27
CA HIS A 99 -30.79 -11.13 -6.31
C HIS A 99 -30.26 -9.83 -6.91
N GLY A 100 -31.16 -8.89 -7.22
CA GLY A 100 -30.92 -7.76 -8.11
C GLY A 100 -29.60 -7.03 -7.91
N GLU A 101 -29.00 -6.60 -9.03
CA GLU A 101 -27.69 -5.94 -9.15
C GLU A 101 -27.46 -4.74 -8.21
N GLU A 102 -28.51 -4.16 -7.62
CA GLU A 102 -28.40 -3.00 -6.73
C GLU A 102 -27.96 -3.33 -5.30
N GLU A 103 -28.25 -4.52 -4.78
CA GLU A 103 -27.96 -4.85 -3.37
C GLU A 103 -26.47 -5.15 -3.13
N TRP A 104 -25.77 -5.62 -4.16
CA TRP A 104 -24.37 -6.06 -4.03
C TRP A 104 -23.39 -4.89 -3.99
N PHE A 105 -23.61 -3.82 -4.75
CA PHE A 105 -22.68 -2.68 -4.83
C PHE A 105 -22.95 -1.66 -3.71
N THR A 106 -22.87 -2.11 -2.46
CA THR A 106 -23.00 -1.21 -1.31
C THR A 106 -21.66 -0.54 -0.99
N VAL A 107 -21.72 0.76 -0.70
CA VAL A 107 -20.58 1.52 -0.17
C VAL A 107 -20.84 1.96 1.27
N MET A 108 -19.80 1.91 2.09
CA MET A 108 -19.77 2.56 3.39
C MET A 108 -19.11 3.92 3.24
N ILE A 109 -19.70 4.96 3.81
CA ILE A 109 -19.14 6.31 3.83
C ILE A 109 -18.85 6.65 5.29
N LEU A 110 -17.60 6.97 5.57
CA LEU A 110 -17.10 7.37 6.88
C LEU A 110 -16.58 8.81 6.78
N GLU A 111 -16.96 9.64 7.73
CA GLU A 111 -16.54 11.05 7.77
C GLU A 111 -15.69 11.31 9.01
N GLY A 112 -14.78 12.27 8.89
CA GLY A 112 -13.90 12.67 9.98
C GLY A 112 -14.65 13.30 11.16
N PRO A 113 -14.04 13.36 12.36
CA PRO A 113 -14.70 13.78 13.60
C PRO A 113 -15.05 15.28 13.71
N ASP A 114 -14.83 16.06 12.65
CA ASP A 114 -15.21 17.48 12.59
C ASP A 114 -16.54 17.70 11.82
N THR A 115 -17.13 16.64 11.27
CA THR A 115 -18.54 16.57 10.87
C THR A 115 -19.33 15.86 11.98
N GLU A 116 -20.54 16.35 12.29
CA GLU A 116 -21.45 15.81 13.31
C GLU A 116 -21.63 14.27 13.25
N PRO A 117 -21.96 13.62 14.38
CA PRO A 117 -21.26 12.45 14.88
C PRO A 117 -21.69 11.13 14.22
N ASN A 118 -20.99 10.69 13.17
CA ASN A 118 -21.25 9.37 12.58
C ASN A 118 -20.15 8.32 12.87
N TYR A 119 -18.93 8.73 13.23
CA TYR A 119 -17.82 7.79 13.44
C TYR A 119 -18.01 6.87 14.66
N ALA A 120 -18.35 7.44 15.83
CA ALA A 120 -18.59 6.66 17.04
C ALA A 120 -19.96 5.94 17.05
N GLN A 121 -20.92 6.44 16.26
CA GLN A 121 -22.26 5.86 16.15
C GLN A 121 -22.30 4.69 15.15
N ALA A 122 -21.59 4.78 14.02
CA ALA A 122 -21.42 3.67 13.06
C ALA A 122 -20.72 2.44 13.69
N VAL A 123 -19.76 2.68 14.58
CA VAL A 123 -19.07 1.60 15.33
C VAL A 123 -19.97 1.01 16.44
N ARG A 124 -20.87 1.82 17.02
CA ARG A 124 -21.89 1.37 17.99
C ARG A 124 -23.08 0.68 17.34
N GLU A 125 -23.47 1.07 16.13
CA GLU A 125 -24.58 0.51 15.36
C GLU A 125 -24.17 -0.80 14.64
N ARG A 126 -23.68 -1.77 15.41
CA ARG A 126 -23.47 -3.19 15.03
C ARG A 126 -24.77 -3.92 14.64
N ARG A 127 -25.86 -3.20 14.36
CA ARG A 127 -27.21 -3.74 14.14
C ARG A 127 -27.70 -3.59 12.71
N HIS A 128 -26.99 -2.90 11.82
CA HIS A 128 -27.41 -2.78 10.43
C HIS A 128 -26.96 -4.01 9.61
N GLU A 129 -27.91 -4.66 8.94
CA GLU A 129 -27.72 -5.82 8.04
C GLU A 129 -26.56 -5.62 7.05
N ALA A 130 -26.38 -4.40 6.53
CA ALA A 130 -25.30 -4.03 5.60
C ALA A 130 -23.88 -4.22 6.20
N TYR A 131 -23.70 -4.05 7.51
CA TYR A 131 -22.42 -4.31 8.19
C TYR A 131 -22.17 -5.82 8.36
N ARG A 132 -23.23 -6.62 8.58
CA ARG A 132 -23.13 -8.07 8.64
C ARG A 132 -22.83 -8.67 7.26
N VAL A 133 -23.41 -8.13 6.19
CA VAL A 133 -23.10 -8.50 4.80
C VAL A 133 -21.64 -8.17 4.45
N ALA A 134 -21.11 -7.05 4.94
CA ALA A 134 -19.69 -6.71 4.77
C ALA A 134 -18.75 -7.62 5.58
N GLU A 135 -19.09 -7.97 6.81
CA GLU A 135 -18.30 -8.94 7.58
C GLU A 135 -18.35 -10.36 6.99
N SER A 136 -19.49 -10.76 6.39
CA SER A 136 -19.66 -12.08 5.76
C SER A 136 -19.14 -12.17 4.32
N ALA A 137 -19.11 -11.06 3.58
CA ALA A 137 -18.50 -10.96 2.24
C ALA A 137 -16.99 -10.74 2.29
N ALA A 138 -16.45 -10.27 3.41
CA ALA A 138 -15.05 -10.51 3.70
C ALA A 138 -14.92 -12.01 3.94
N VAL A 139 -14.21 -12.74 3.08
CA VAL A 139 -13.83 -14.13 3.39
C VAL A 139 -12.75 -14.12 4.49
N TYR A 140 -13.12 -13.63 5.66
CA TYR A 140 -12.60 -14.07 6.95
C TYR A 140 -13.43 -15.28 7.36
N ARG A 141 -13.42 -16.34 6.54
CA ARG A 141 -13.99 -17.63 6.95
C ARG A 141 -13.05 -18.25 7.99
N ASN A 142 -13.20 -17.77 9.22
CA ASN A 142 -13.01 -18.53 10.44
C ASN A 142 -14.05 -18.01 11.43
N GLU A 143 -15.23 -18.65 11.41
CA GLU A 143 -16.43 -18.31 12.18
C GLU A 143 -16.25 -18.50 13.71
N GLU A 144 -15.06 -18.81 14.21
CA GLU A 144 -14.89 -19.21 15.61
C GLU A 144 -14.10 -18.28 16.53
N TRP A 145 -13.41 -17.25 16.04
CA TRP A 145 -12.53 -16.47 16.93
C TRP A 145 -12.70 -14.95 16.79
N ARG A 146 -13.76 -14.46 17.44
CA ARG A 146 -13.97 -13.04 17.77
C ARG A 146 -12.82 -12.56 18.65
N THR A 147 -11.95 -11.69 18.14
CA THR A 147 -10.83 -11.16 18.96
C THR A 147 -11.21 -9.78 19.53
N PRO A 148 -11.36 -9.61 20.85
CA PRO A 148 -11.71 -8.32 21.48
C PRO A 148 -10.69 -7.20 21.28
N ALA A 149 -9.50 -7.51 20.75
CA ALA A 149 -8.41 -6.56 20.52
C ALA A 149 -8.71 -5.55 19.40
N LEU A 150 -9.49 -5.94 18.39
CA LEU A 150 -9.83 -5.09 17.26
C LEU A 150 -10.98 -4.12 17.55
N ASP A 151 -11.91 -4.51 18.41
CA ASP A 151 -12.94 -3.61 18.95
C ASP A 151 -12.32 -2.46 19.75
N ARG A 152 -11.18 -2.74 20.40
CA ARG A 152 -10.41 -1.74 21.14
C ARG A 152 -9.62 -0.79 20.25
N LEU A 153 -9.47 -1.02 18.93
CA LEU A 153 -8.75 -0.09 18.05
C LEU A 153 -9.52 1.20 17.75
N SER A 154 -10.85 1.12 17.70
CA SER A 154 -11.72 2.29 17.53
C SER A 154 -11.79 3.16 18.79
N GLU A 155 -11.47 2.59 19.96
CA GLU A 155 -11.46 3.24 21.28
C GLU A 155 -10.03 3.40 21.85
N ALA A 156 -9.01 2.94 21.11
CA ALA A 156 -7.64 2.87 21.57
C ALA A 156 -7.03 4.26 21.69
N GLY A 157 -6.64 4.61 22.92
CA GLY A 157 -5.73 5.73 23.15
C GLY A 157 -4.42 5.58 22.36
N GLY A 158 -3.70 6.68 22.17
CA GLY A 158 -2.49 6.75 21.33
C GLY A 158 -1.42 5.68 21.62
N ALA A 159 -1.37 5.13 22.83
CA ALA A 159 -0.42 4.08 23.22
C ALA A 159 -0.61 2.74 22.48
N LEU A 160 -1.84 2.25 22.27
CA LEU A 160 -2.06 0.98 21.56
C LEU A 160 -1.75 1.14 20.06
N ARG A 161 -2.08 2.31 19.49
CA ARG A 161 -1.75 2.65 18.11
C ARG A 161 -0.24 2.73 17.88
N ALA A 162 0.49 3.36 18.81
CA ALA A 162 1.95 3.40 18.77
C ALA A 162 2.57 1.99 18.87
N SER A 163 2.00 1.10 19.70
CA SER A 163 2.45 -0.29 19.79
C SER A 163 2.26 -1.04 18.48
N LEU A 164 1.08 -0.97 17.86
CA LEU A 164 0.81 -1.64 16.59
C LEU A 164 1.67 -1.10 15.45
N GLN A 165 1.95 0.21 15.46
CA GLN A 165 2.85 0.82 14.49
C GLN A 165 4.29 0.33 14.68
N ALA A 166 4.77 0.22 15.92
CA ALA A 166 6.09 -0.35 16.20
C ALA A 166 6.19 -1.83 15.78
N ASP A 167 5.13 -2.61 15.98
CA ASP A 167 5.10 -4.02 15.58
C ASP A 167 5.00 -4.20 14.06
N ALA A 168 4.21 -3.35 13.37
CA ALA A 168 4.19 -3.30 11.91
C ALA A 168 5.55 -2.91 11.32
N TRP A 169 6.29 -2.01 11.98
CA TRP A 169 7.65 -1.66 11.59
C TRP A 169 8.61 -2.84 11.73
N LYS A 170 8.59 -3.54 12.87
CA LYS A 170 9.40 -4.77 13.06
C LYS A 170 9.09 -5.84 12.00
N LEU A 171 7.81 -5.95 11.59
CA LEU A 171 7.43 -6.83 10.49
C LEU A 171 8.09 -6.39 9.18
N ALA A 172 8.04 -5.09 8.87
CA ALA A 172 8.69 -4.55 7.67
C ALA A 172 10.20 -4.76 7.66
N GLU A 173 10.87 -4.57 8.80
CA GLU A 173 12.31 -4.87 8.95
C GLU A 173 12.61 -6.34 8.69
N ALA A 174 11.78 -7.27 9.19
CA ALA A 174 11.93 -8.70 8.93
C ALA A 174 11.74 -9.09 7.46
N LEU A 175 11.02 -8.27 6.69
CA LEU A 175 10.74 -8.47 5.27
C LEU A 175 11.67 -7.67 4.33
N GLN A 176 12.63 -6.90 4.86
CA GLN A 176 13.54 -6.13 4.03
C GLN A 176 14.27 -7.00 3.01
N GLY A 177 14.18 -6.62 1.73
CA GLY A 177 14.79 -7.35 0.63
C GLY A 177 14.16 -8.72 0.33
N ARG A 178 12.99 -9.02 0.93
CA ARG A 178 12.26 -10.27 0.72
C ARG A 178 10.91 -9.99 0.09
N LEU A 179 10.48 -10.92 -0.74
CA LEU A 179 9.12 -11.01 -1.26
C LEU A 179 8.54 -12.33 -0.75
N VAL A 180 7.49 -12.25 0.07
CA VAL A 180 6.89 -13.43 0.71
C VAL A 180 5.40 -13.52 0.40
N SER A 181 4.85 -14.73 0.29
CA SER A 181 3.41 -14.93 0.25
C SER A 181 2.77 -14.80 1.65
N ASP A 182 1.44 -14.69 1.74
CA ASP A 182 0.72 -14.72 3.03
C ASP A 182 1.05 -15.99 3.84
N GLU A 183 1.17 -17.14 3.17
CA GLU A 183 1.51 -18.42 3.82
C GLU A 183 2.96 -18.45 4.33
N GLU A 184 3.90 -17.89 3.56
CA GLU A 184 5.30 -17.76 3.98
C GLU A 184 5.47 -16.75 5.10
N LEU A 185 4.65 -15.70 5.10
CA LEU A 185 4.60 -14.73 6.18
C LEU A 185 4.14 -15.37 7.50
N VAL A 186 3.12 -16.23 7.45
CA VAL A 186 2.69 -17.00 8.63
C VAL A 186 3.83 -17.87 9.14
N SER A 187 4.50 -18.61 8.25
CA SER A 187 5.64 -19.46 8.61
C SER A 187 6.78 -18.65 9.25
N LEU A 188 7.11 -17.48 8.68
CA LEU A 188 8.11 -16.56 9.24
C LEU A 188 7.71 -16.05 10.63
N MET A 189 6.42 -15.76 10.85
CA MET A 189 5.92 -15.31 12.15
C MET A 189 6.01 -16.43 13.20
N GLU A 190 5.70 -17.67 12.83
CA GLU A 190 5.86 -18.84 13.70
C GLU A 190 7.33 -19.05 14.11
N ASP A 191 8.24 -19.03 13.14
CA ASP A 191 9.69 -19.17 13.37
C ASP A 191 10.26 -18.09 14.29
N LYS A 192 9.72 -16.87 14.22
CA LYS A 192 10.12 -15.75 15.08
C LYS A 192 9.43 -15.74 16.44
N GLY A 193 8.54 -16.70 16.72
CA GLY A 193 7.77 -16.77 17.95
C GLY A 193 6.62 -15.76 18.03
N TRP A 194 6.28 -15.10 16.91
CA TRP A 194 5.24 -14.06 16.81
C TRP A 194 3.83 -14.64 16.64
N HIS A 195 3.49 -15.71 17.36
CA HIS A 195 2.21 -16.41 17.23
C HIS A 195 0.99 -15.49 17.39
N GLY A 196 1.06 -14.53 18.32
CA GLY A 196 -0.01 -13.54 18.50
C GLY A 196 -0.18 -12.56 17.34
N TRP A 197 0.83 -12.41 16.48
CA TRP A 197 0.81 -11.51 15.33
C TRP A 197 0.12 -12.11 14.11
N ILE A 198 0.06 -13.45 14.02
CA ILE A 198 -0.53 -14.16 12.89
C ILE A 198 -1.99 -13.74 12.65
N LEU A 199 -2.74 -13.51 13.73
CA LEU A 199 -4.13 -13.04 13.69
C LEU A 199 -4.26 -11.58 13.23
N LEU A 200 -3.23 -10.76 13.47
CA LEU A 200 -3.19 -9.34 13.13
C LEU A 200 -2.35 -9.05 11.88
N ARG A 201 -1.89 -10.08 11.17
CA ARG A 201 -0.92 -9.92 10.08
C ARG A 201 -1.41 -8.97 8.98
N HIS A 202 -2.68 -9.03 8.60
CA HIS A 202 -3.27 -8.14 7.60
C HIS A 202 -3.38 -6.70 8.10
N THR A 203 -3.63 -6.50 9.39
CA THR A 203 -3.59 -5.19 10.05
C THR A 203 -2.16 -4.61 10.00
N PHE A 204 -1.13 -5.41 10.29
CA PHE A 204 0.27 -4.98 10.20
C PHE A 204 0.70 -4.67 8.78
N ILE A 205 0.33 -5.53 7.82
CA ILE A 205 0.59 -5.29 6.40
C ILE A 205 -0.06 -3.98 5.96
N GLN A 206 -1.35 -3.79 6.25
CA GLN A 206 -2.09 -2.57 5.88
C GLN A 206 -1.43 -1.31 6.46
N LEU A 207 -1.06 -1.35 7.74
CA LEU A 207 -0.39 -0.24 8.40
C LEU A 207 0.99 0.04 7.76
N GLY A 208 1.76 -1.00 7.48
CA GLY A 208 3.03 -0.89 6.77
C GLY A 208 2.88 -0.29 5.38
N CYS A 209 1.84 -0.66 4.62
CA CYS A 209 1.56 -0.07 3.30
C CYS A 209 1.19 1.41 3.40
N LEU A 210 0.33 1.80 4.33
CA LEU A 210 -0.05 3.20 4.54
C LEU A 210 1.13 4.10 4.91
N HIS A 211 2.13 3.54 5.60
CA HIS A 211 3.38 4.21 5.93
C HIS A 211 4.48 4.08 4.86
N GLY A 212 4.26 3.29 3.80
CA GLY A 212 5.22 3.04 2.73
C GLY A 212 6.34 2.04 3.07
N TRP A 213 6.23 1.32 4.19
CA TRP A 213 7.23 0.34 4.64
C TRP A 213 7.09 -1.01 3.94
N LEU A 214 5.86 -1.33 3.55
CA LEU A 214 5.51 -2.57 2.89
C LEU A 214 4.83 -2.27 1.56
N GLU A 215 5.09 -3.11 0.58
CA GLU A 215 4.38 -3.12 -0.69
C GLU A 215 3.61 -4.43 -0.81
N VAL A 216 2.39 -4.36 -1.36
CA VAL A 216 1.58 -5.54 -1.66
C VAL A 216 1.44 -5.72 -3.16
N ARG A 217 1.53 -6.97 -3.62
CA ARG A 217 1.35 -7.36 -5.02
C ARG A 217 0.39 -8.54 -5.11
N ALA A 218 -0.36 -8.61 -6.20
CA ALA A 218 -0.99 -9.84 -6.61
C ALA A 218 0.06 -10.83 -7.11
N GLY A 219 -0.19 -12.14 -6.94
CA GLY A 219 0.75 -13.17 -7.34
C GLY A 219 1.00 -13.23 -8.86
N ILE A 220 -0.03 -12.99 -9.67
CA ILE A 220 0.05 -12.96 -11.14
C ILE A 220 -0.78 -11.79 -11.66
N MET A 221 -0.19 -10.96 -12.51
CA MET A 221 -0.82 -9.81 -13.15
C MET A 221 -0.63 -9.87 -14.67
N PRO A 222 -1.54 -9.26 -15.47
CA PRO A 222 -1.28 -9.02 -16.88
C PRO A 222 -0.08 -8.07 -17.05
N VAL A 223 0.67 -8.24 -18.13
CA VAL A 223 1.82 -7.40 -18.52
C VAL A 223 1.57 -6.86 -19.91
N GLU A 224 1.77 -5.55 -20.09
CA GLU A 224 1.76 -4.93 -21.40
C GLU A 224 3.13 -5.11 -22.09
N GLU A 225 3.13 -5.33 -23.41
CA GLU A 225 4.36 -5.27 -24.21
C GLU A 225 5.01 -3.86 -24.09
N GLU A 226 6.32 -3.82 -23.85
CA GLU A 226 7.10 -2.60 -23.71
C GLU A 226 6.89 -1.64 -24.90
N GLY A 227 6.56 -0.37 -24.62
CA GLY A 227 6.52 0.69 -25.63
C GLY A 227 5.18 1.39 -25.87
N ARG A 228 4.12 1.10 -25.11
CA ARG A 228 2.87 1.89 -25.13
C ARG A 228 2.62 2.50 -23.75
N HIS A 229 2.91 3.80 -23.62
CA HIS A 229 2.64 4.59 -22.43
C HIS A 229 1.15 4.52 -22.03
N TRP A 230 0.91 4.50 -20.71
CA TRP A 230 -0.38 4.50 -20.01
C TRP A 230 -1.19 5.80 -20.18
N VAL A 231 -1.49 6.19 -21.42
CA VAL A 231 -2.40 7.31 -21.69
C VAL A 231 -3.62 6.81 -22.45
N ARG A 232 -4.73 6.69 -21.70
CA ARG A 232 -6.12 6.55 -22.16
C ARG A 232 -6.42 5.32 -23.04
N LYS A 233 -6.84 4.21 -22.41
CA LYS A 233 -7.95 3.30 -22.82
C LYS A 233 -7.88 1.93 -22.12
N ALA A 234 -8.09 1.89 -20.80
CA ALA A 234 -8.37 0.63 -20.09
C ALA A 234 -9.71 -0.01 -20.56
N MET A 235 -10.65 0.81 -21.06
CA MET A 235 -12.00 0.37 -21.41
C MET A 235 -12.15 -0.48 -22.70
N SER A 236 -11.18 -0.51 -23.62
CA SER A 236 -11.33 -1.27 -24.90
C SER A 236 -10.41 -2.49 -25.03
N ARG A 237 -9.44 -2.67 -24.14
CA ARG A 237 -8.39 -3.70 -24.29
C ARG A 237 -8.71 -5.05 -23.68
N TRP A 238 -9.50 -5.11 -22.61
CA TRP A 238 -9.96 -6.40 -22.07
C TRP A 238 -10.93 -7.13 -23.02
N ARG A 239 -11.61 -6.41 -23.93
CA ARG A 239 -12.49 -7.00 -24.96
C ARG A 239 -11.75 -7.48 -26.21
N THR A 240 -10.52 -7.05 -26.48
CA THR A 240 -9.69 -7.61 -27.55
C THR A 240 -8.80 -8.68 -26.94
N ALA A 241 -9.45 -9.77 -26.55
CA ALA A 241 -8.88 -11.00 -26.01
C ALA A 241 -8.06 -11.77 -27.07
N SER A 242 -7.05 -11.13 -27.64
CA SER A 242 -5.99 -11.76 -28.40
C SER A 242 -4.67 -11.48 -27.68
N VAL A 243 -4.38 -12.35 -26.70
CA VAL A 243 -3.08 -12.58 -26.05
C VAL A 243 -2.63 -11.50 -25.05
N ALA A 244 -3.37 -11.29 -23.96
CA ALA A 244 -2.79 -10.64 -22.78
C ALA A 244 -1.74 -11.58 -22.18
N VAL A 245 -0.46 -11.16 -22.18
CA VAL A 245 0.63 -11.89 -21.51
C VAL A 245 0.50 -11.66 -20.01
N TYR A 246 0.64 -12.72 -19.21
CA TYR A 246 0.61 -12.63 -17.75
C TYR A 246 1.99 -12.86 -17.20
N ARG A 247 2.33 -12.26 -16.06
CA ARG A 247 3.60 -12.47 -15.35
C ARG A 247 3.36 -12.83 -13.90
N CYS A 248 4.08 -13.85 -13.43
CA CYS A 248 4.17 -14.16 -12.01
C CYS A 248 5.06 -13.13 -11.30
N ASN A 249 4.50 -12.38 -10.36
CA ASN A 249 5.25 -11.36 -9.60
C ASN A 249 6.26 -11.95 -8.61
N ARG A 250 6.28 -13.27 -8.41
CA ARG A 250 7.28 -13.98 -7.60
C ARG A 250 8.51 -14.37 -8.42
N CYS A 251 8.32 -15.19 -9.46
CA CYS A 251 9.44 -15.76 -10.23
C CYS A 251 9.71 -15.04 -11.57
N GLY A 252 8.82 -14.13 -11.99
CA GLY A 252 8.94 -13.44 -13.27
C GLY A 252 8.48 -14.24 -14.49
N SER A 253 8.12 -15.52 -14.34
CA SER A 253 7.68 -16.35 -15.48
C SER A 253 6.41 -15.80 -16.13
N THR A 254 6.41 -15.77 -17.46
CA THR A 254 5.27 -15.44 -18.30
C THR A 254 4.63 -16.65 -18.97
N GLU A 255 5.18 -17.84 -18.70
CA GLU A 255 4.81 -19.11 -19.33
C GLU A 255 4.24 -20.10 -18.29
N ASP A 256 3.65 -21.19 -18.78
CA ASP A 256 3.11 -22.30 -17.98
C ASP A 256 2.22 -21.85 -16.82
N MET A 257 1.15 -21.14 -17.16
CA MET A 257 0.10 -20.75 -16.22
C MET A 257 -1.17 -21.55 -16.47
N THR A 258 -1.67 -22.23 -15.44
CA THR A 258 -2.94 -22.96 -15.50
C THR A 258 -4.08 -22.07 -15.04
N VAL A 259 -5.18 -22.02 -15.79
CA VAL A 259 -6.39 -21.23 -15.44
C VAL A 259 -7.42 -22.15 -14.81
N SER A 260 -8.01 -21.75 -13.68
CA SER A 260 -9.13 -22.46 -13.08
C SER A 260 -10.04 -21.53 -12.27
N ALA A 261 -11.30 -21.93 -12.09
CA ALA A 261 -12.15 -21.32 -11.07
C ALA A 261 -11.51 -21.48 -9.68
N CYS A 262 -11.60 -20.46 -8.83
CA CYS A 262 -10.95 -20.44 -7.53
C CYS A 262 -11.91 -20.04 -6.41
N ALA A 263 -12.18 -21.00 -5.50
CA ALA A 263 -13.00 -20.76 -4.31
C ALA A 263 -12.40 -19.73 -3.34
N SER A 264 -11.07 -19.52 -3.36
CA SER A 264 -10.37 -18.60 -2.44
C SER A 264 -10.54 -17.12 -2.80
N CYS A 265 -10.75 -16.78 -4.07
CA CYS A 265 -11.00 -15.40 -4.49
C CYS A 265 -12.33 -15.19 -5.19
N GLY A 266 -13.02 -16.27 -5.57
CA GLY A 266 -14.26 -16.21 -6.34
C GLY A 266 -14.05 -15.87 -7.82
N SER A 267 -12.83 -15.94 -8.35
CA SER A 267 -12.59 -15.72 -9.78
C SER A 267 -12.80 -16.99 -10.59
N THR A 268 -13.42 -16.86 -11.77
CA THR A 268 -13.57 -17.91 -12.79
C THR A 268 -12.26 -18.19 -13.53
N GLU A 269 -11.37 -17.20 -13.61
CA GLU A 269 -10.09 -17.27 -14.32
C GLU A 269 -8.86 -17.02 -13.42
N CYS A 270 -8.83 -17.68 -12.26
CA CYS A 270 -7.65 -17.58 -11.40
C CYS A 270 -6.49 -18.39 -12.00
N ARG A 271 -5.36 -17.73 -12.28
CA ARG A 271 -4.17 -18.40 -12.82
C ARG A 271 -3.30 -18.97 -11.70
N THR A 272 -2.66 -20.12 -11.92
CA THR A 272 -1.63 -20.69 -11.04
C THR A 272 -0.33 -20.82 -11.81
N CYS A 273 0.78 -20.32 -11.24
CA CYS A 273 2.11 -20.45 -11.83
C CYS A 273 2.67 -21.84 -11.56
N MET A 274 3.03 -22.58 -12.62
CA MET A 274 3.55 -23.94 -12.49
C MET A 274 5.02 -23.97 -12.03
N TYR A 275 5.80 -22.92 -12.30
CA TYR A 275 7.18 -22.78 -11.83
C TYR A 275 7.29 -22.62 -10.30
N CYS A 276 6.33 -21.95 -9.67
CA CYS A 276 6.33 -21.76 -8.22
C CYS A 276 5.71 -22.93 -7.45
N LEU A 277 5.21 -23.98 -8.12
CA LEU A 277 4.39 -25.02 -7.48
C LEU A 277 5.10 -25.71 -6.31
N ASN A 278 6.40 -25.99 -6.45
CA ASN A 278 7.20 -26.67 -5.42
C ASN A 278 7.84 -25.71 -4.40
N LEU A 279 7.84 -24.40 -4.66
CA LEU A 279 8.50 -23.38 -3.82
C LEU A 279 7.49 -22.54 -3.02
N GLY A 280 6.20 -22.86 -3.11
CA GLY A 280 5.11 -22.06 -2.58
C GLY A 280 4.17 -21.65 -3.71
N ARG A 281 3.03 -22.36 -3.81
CA ARG A 281 2.06 -22.20 -4.89
C ARG A 281 1.60 -20.74 -5.01
N ILE A 282 1.91 -20.10 -6.14
CA ILE A 282 1.45 -18.74 -6.45
C ILE A 282 0.27 -18.77 -7.41
N ARG A 283 -0.79 -18.05 -7.04
CA ARG A 283 -1.98 -17.81 -7.85
C ARG A 283 -2.15 -16.33 -8.18
N SER A 284 -2.98 -15.97 -9.15
CA SER A 284 -3.41 -14.58 -9.39
C SER A 284 -3.89 -13.90 -8.11
N CYS A 285 -4.57 -14.66 -7.24
CA CYS A 285 -5.09 -14.13 -5.99
C CYS A 285 -4.17 -14.31 -4.78
N SER A 286 -2.93 -14.77 -4.94
CA SER A 286 -1.96 -14.80 -3.84
C SER A 286 -1.60 -13.36 -3.44
N LEU A 287 -1.58 -13.09 -2.13
CA LEU A 287 -1.05 -11.84 -1.58
C LEU A 287 0.45 -12.02 -1.42
N LEU A 288 1.23 -11.21 -2.15
CA LEU A 288 2.66 -11.10 -1.95
C LEU A 288 2.95 -9.80 -1.20
N VAL A 289 3.84 -9.88 -0.22
CA VAL A 289 4.27 -8.76 0.62
C VAL A 289 5.76 -8.58 0.46
N ALA A 290 6.18 -7.37 0.11
CA ALA A 290 7.58 -6.99 0.02
C ALA A 290 7.92 -5.95 1.10
N GLY A 291 9.04 -6.15 1.78
CA GLY A 291 9.63 -5.09 2.60
C GLY A 291 10.26 -4.04 1.70
N SER A 292 9.73 -2.82 1.74
CA SER A 292 10.32 -1.70 1.02
C SER A 292 11.66 -1.35 1.65
N SER A 293 12.67 -1.01 0.83
CA SER A 293 13.88 -0.35 1.31
C SER A 293 13.60 1.09 1.78
N TYR A 294 12.36 1.57 1.60
CA TYR A 294 11.90 2.85 2.11
C TYR A 294 11.95 2.89 3.64
N ARG A 295 12.90 3.68 4.13
CA ARG A 295 13.04 4.01 5.56
C ARG A 295 12.12 5.20 5.87
N PRO A 296 11.17 5.10 6.81
CA PRO A 296 10.31 6.22 7.18
C PRO A 296 11.13 7.41 7.66
N PRO A 297 10.66 8.63 7.38
CA PRO A 297 11.04 9.79 8.17
C PRO A 297 10.29 9.70 9.52
N ALA A 298 10.84 8.97 10.49
CA ALA A 298 10.37 9.03 11.87
C ALA A 298 11.41 9.74 12.74
N ALA A 299 10.92 10.69 13.53
CA ALA A 299 11.66 11.75 14.16
C ALA A 299 12.70 11.28 15.21
N VAL A 300 13.70 12.13 15.40
CA VAL A 300 14.62 12.23 16.55
C VAL A 300 15.76 11.21 16.66
N SER A 301 15.58 9.92 16.32
CA SER A 301 16.63 8.91 16.59
C SER A 301 17.76 8.82 15.54
N TRP A 302 17.47 9.11 14.27
CA TRP A 302 18.44 8.87 13.18
C TRP A 302 19.45 10.00 12.95
N ARG A 303 19.22 11.24 13.42
CA ARG A 303 20.25 12.29 13.29
C ARG A 303 21.51 11.88 14.04
N ALA A 304 21.36 11.38 15.26
CA ALA A 304 22.49 10.88 16.05
C ALA A 304 23.19 9.69 15.38
N ALA A 305 22.45 8.67 14.94
CA ALA A 305 23.05 7.48 14.31
C ALA A 305 23.69 7.77 12.94
N ARG A 306 23.14 8.71 12.16
CA ARG A 306 23.68 9.09 10.85
C ARG A 306 24.84 10.07 10.98
N GLU A 307 24.85 10.91 12.01
CA GLU A 307 25.97 11.78 12.37
C GLU A 307 27.15 10.95 12.91
N GLU A 308 26.86 9.85 13.61
CA GLU A 308 27.83 8.82 13.97
C GLU A 308 28.36 8.07 12.73
N GLU A 309 27.51 7.66 11.80
CA GLU A 309 27.92 7.01 10.54
C GLU A 309 28.74 7.95 9.61
N LEU A 310 28.31 9.21 9.49
CA LEU A 310 29.04 10.27 8.78
C LEU A 310 30.39 10.55 9.46
N GLY A 311 30.40 10.64 10.79
CA GLY A 311 31.60 10.80 11.60
C GLY A 311 32.58 9.64 11.39
N LEU A 312 32.11 8.40 11.42
CA LEU A 312 32.93 7.21 11.13
C LEU A 312 33.47 7.21 9.69
N ARG A 313 32.66 7.65 8.73
CA ARG A 313 33.05 7.74 7.31
C ARG A 313 34.05 8.86 7.02
N LEU A 314 34.03 9.93 7.82
CA LEU A 314 34.99 11.04 7.75
C LEU A 314 36.26 10.76 8.57
N ALA A 315 36.15 10.06 9.70
CA ALA A 315 37.26 9.73 10.58
C ALA A 315 38.39 8.97 9.87
N LYS A 316 38.04 8.13 8.88
CA LYS A 316 39.03 7.39 8.06
C LYS A 316 39.98 8.30 7.25
N TRP A 317 39.61 9.57 7.04
CA TRP A 317 40.37 10.53 6.25
C TRP A 317 41.23 11.47 7.10
N GLY A 318 41.08 11.48 8.42
CA GLY A 318 41.90 12.29 9.33
C GLY A 318 41.85 13.80 9.03
N LEU A 319 40.67 14.33 8.71
CA LEU A 319 40.48 15.72 8.34
C LEU A 319 40.70 16.68 9.52
N ALA A 320 41.21 17.88 9.25
CA ALA A 320 41.25 18.95 10.25
C ALA A 320 39.82 19.45 10.57
N PRO A 321 39.56 20.06 11.74
CA PRO A 321 38.19 20.39 12.18
C PRO A 321 37.37 21.23 11.19
N ALA A 322 37.99 22.22 10.54
CA ALA A 322 37.32 23.05 9.54
C ALA A 322 37.03 22.30 8.22
N GLN A 323 37.88 21.33 7.87
CA GLN A 323 37.71 20.47 6.69
C GLN A 323 36.60 19.45 6.94
N GLU A 324 36.58 18.83 8.13
CA GLU A 324 35.55 17.89 8.55
C GLU A 324 34.16 18.53 8.58
N ALA A 325 34.04 19.73 9.15
CA ALA A 325 32.78 20.47 9.17
C ALA A 325 32.26 20.75 7.74
N ALA A 326 33.13 21.25 6.86
CA ALA A 326 32.77 21.55 5.48
C ALA A 326 32.43 20.29 4.64
N SER A 327 33.17 19.19 4.81
CA SER A 327 32.86 17.91 4.16
C SER A 327 31.57 17.29 4.70
N THR A 328 31.27 17.45 6.01
CA THR A 328 30.01 16.99 6.62
C THR A 328 28.82 17.73 6.00
N ASP A 329 28.90 19.05 5.85
CA ASP A 329 27.84 19.85 5.26
C ASP A 329 27.62 19.51 3.78
N ALA A 330 28.69 19.27 3.02
CA ALA A 330 28.62 18.80 1.65
C ALA A 330 27.93 17.42 1.54
N LEU A 331 28.28 16.48 2.42
CA LEU A 331 27.66 15.14 2.45
C LEU A 331 26.17 15.21 2.85
N ARG A 332 25.81 16.07 3.80
CA ARG A 332 24.41 16.33 4.18
C ARG A 332 23.62 16.87 2.99
N TYR A 333 24.21 17.76 2.21
CA TYR A 333 23.58 18.31 1.01
C TYR A 333 23.38 17.24 -0.07
N ILE A 334 24.40 16.47 -0.42
CA ILE A 334 24.30 15.36 -1.40
C ILE A 334 23.23 14.35 -0.96
N ALA A 335 23.17 14.05 0.34
CA ALA A 335 22.16 13.18 0.92
C ALA A 335 20.73 13.73 0.75
N SER A 336 20.53 15.05 0.90
CA SER A 336 19.22 15.68 0.70
C SER A 336 18.76 15.68 -0.76
N MET A 337 19.68 15.76 -1.72
CA MET A 337 19.34 15.72 -3.15
C MET A 337 18.89 14.35 -3.64
N ARG A 338 19.50 13.27 -3.14
CA ARG A 338 19.07 11.90 -3.47
C ARG A 338 17.62 11.67 -3.06
N TRP A 339 17.16 12.32 -1.99
CA TRP A 339 15.76 12.27 -1.56
C TRP A 339 14.79 13.03 -2.48
N ASP A 340 15.20 14.14 -3.09
CA ASP A 340 14.35 14.87 -4.04
C ASP A 340 14.23 14.15 -5.41
N MET A 341 15.18 13.27 -5.75
CA MET A 341 15.14 12.45 -6.97
C MET A 341 14.28 11.17 -6.81
N ASP A 342 14.31 10.53 -5.64
CA ASP A 342 13.54 9.30 -5.35
C ASP A 342 12.10 9.58 -4.85
N GLY A 343 11.79 10.83 -4.46
CA GLY A 343 10.45 11.29 -4.14
C GLY A 343 9.83 12.01 -5.34
N GLY A 344 9.10 11.29 -6.18
CA GLY A 344 8.44 11.82 -7.39
C GLY A 344 7.72 13.15 -7.15
N ARG A 345 8.36 14.25 -7.59
CA ARG A 345 7.70 15.52 -7.87
C ARG A 345 7.29 15.52 -9.33
N ASP A 346 6.12 16.11 -9.58
CA ASP A 346 5.51 16.34 -10.89
C ASP A 346 6.53 16.62 -12.00
N HIS A 347 6.59 15.67 -12.95
CA HIS A 347 7.13 15.91 -14.28
C HIS A 347 6.15 16.76 -15.09
N ASP A 348 6.13 18.07 -14.86
CA ASP A 348 5.62 19.02 -15.85
C ASP A 348 6.55 20.22 -16.12
N SER A 349 7.84 20.05 -15.81
CA SER A 349 8.89 20.85 -16.43
C SER A 349 10.10 19.98 -16.67
N GLY A 350 10.51 19.84 -17.92
CA GLY A 350 11.66 19.05 -18.36
C GLY A 350 13.00 19.65 -17.94
N GLN A 351 13.17 19.97 -16.65
CA GLN A 351 14.39 20.52 -16.09
C GLN A 351 14.83 19.66 -14.92
N ALA A 352 15.91 18.89 -15.13
CA ALA A 352 16.56 18.13 -14.07
C ALA A 352 16.86 19.07 -12.89
N VAL A 353 16.50 18.68 -11.68
CA VAL A 353 16.82 19.44 -10.47
C VAL A 353 18.33 19.37 -10.24
N THR A 354 19.08 20.28 -10.86
CA THR A 354 20.50 20.46 -10.62
C THR A 354 20.67 21.45 -9.46
N GLY A 355 20.78 20.97 -8.22
CA GLY A 355 21.31 21.83 -7.17
C GLY A 355 22.84 21.89 -7.22
N SER A 356 23.43 22.95 -6.69
CA SER A 356 24.88 23.11 -6.54
C SER A 356 25.26 23.42 -5.10
N PHE A 357 26.37 22.84 -4.63
CA PHE A 357 26.97 23.12 -3.32
C PHE A 357 28.37 23.69 -3.51
N LEU A 358 28.64 24.85 -2.93
CA LEU A 358 29.93 25.53 -3.05
C LEU A 358 30.80 25.25 -1.82
N LEU A 359 31.91 24.56 -2.03
CA LEU A 359 33.02 24.49 -1.07
C LEU A 359 34.05 25.56 -1.41
N TRP A 360 34.11 26.63 -0.61
CA TRP A 360 35.13 27.67 -0.76
C TRP A 360 36.22 27.50 0.30
N ALA A 361 37.44 27.21 -0.14
CA ALA A 361 38.61 27.15 0.72
C ALA A 361 39.84 27.83 0.10
N VAL A 362 40.65 28.49 0.93
CA VAL A 362 41.87 29.19 0.51
C VAL A 362 42.95 28.24 -0.03
N THR A 363 43.96 28.77 -0.71
CA THR A 363 45.11 27.98 -1.18
C THR A 363 45.88 27.38 -0.01
N GLY A 364 46.20 26.09 -0.07
CA GLY A 364 46.87 25.36 1.01
C GLY A 364 45.96 24.78 2.10
N ALA A 365 44.64 25.04 2.06
CA ALA A 365 43.69 24.54 3.07
C ALA A 365 43.25 23.07 2.91
N GLY A 366 43.90 22.29 2.03
CA GLY A 366 43.56 20.88 1.79
C GLY A 366 42.22 20.64 1.08
N LYS A 367 41.97 21.37 -0.02
CA LYS A 367 40.76 21.23 -0.84
C LYS A 367 40.57 19.81 -1.38
N THR A 368 41.67 19.14 -1.71
CA THR A 368 41.64 17.80 -2.29
C THR A 368 41.12 16.80 -1.27
N GLU A 369 41.64 16.87 -0.05
CA GLU A 369 41.28 16.04 1.10
C GLU A 369 39.80 16.22 1.47
N MET A 370 39.26 17.44 1.33
CA MET A 370 37.85 17.72 1.58
C MET A 370 36.88 17.10 0.56
N VAL A 371 37.33 16.86 -0.68
CA VAL A 371 36.48 16.34 -1.78
C VAL A 371 36.53 14.81 -1.86
N LEU A 372 37.64 14.18 -1.46
CA LEU A 372 37.79 12.72 -1.50
C LEU A 372 36.67 11.94 -0.78
N PRO A 373 36.14 12.37 0.39
CA PRO A 373 35.01 11.70 1.03
C PRO A 373 33.69 11.78 0.23
N LEU A 374 33.57 12.72 -0.71
CA LEU A 374 32.36 12.97 -1.49
C LEU A 374 32.27 12.10 -2.76
N ALA A 375 33.39 11.57 -3.24
CA ALA A 375 33.50 10.87 -4.52
C ALA A 375 33.30 9.34 -4.43
N ILE A 376 33.17 8.79 -3.21
CA ILE A 376 32.93 7.38 -2.89
C ILE A 376 31.61 7.29 -2.14
#